data_AF-A0A258N679-F1
#
_entry.id   AF-A0A258N679-F1
#
_cell.length_a   1.000
_cell.length_b   1.000
_cell.length_c   1.000
_cell.angle_alpha   90.00
_cell.angle_beta   90.00
_cell.angle_gamma   90.00
#
_symmetry.space_group_name_H-M   'P 1'
#
loop_
_entity.id
_entity.type
_entity.pdbx_description
1 polymer ?
#
loop_
_entity_poly.entity_id
_entity_poly.type
_entity_poly.pdbx_seq_one_letter_code
_entity_poly.pdbx_strand_id
1 'polypeptide(L)'
;MQALAIAHDAPLIPVPEAPVLQVLLVCPRGEHLQRVRSLASRWPQAACVHWIPDPEDALRQARVSAPQLAIVDARLERACASSLSARLLSLSPRLIVMSFDEPSGVRSEGPGSHWGLLVFSAISDGTKS
;
A
#
# COMPACT_ATOMS: atom_id res chain seq x y z
N MET A 1 58.20 20.35 -8.77
CA MET A 1 57.47 19.15 -8.33
C MET A 1 56.04 19.25 -8.85
N GLN A 2 55.62 18.30 -9.68
CA GLN A 2 54.27 18.17 -10.23
C GLN A 2 53.32 17.56 -9.18
N ALA A 3 52.06 18.00 -9.17
CA ALA A 3 50.90 17.11 -9.03
C ALA A 3 49.64 17.84 -9.52
N LEU A 4 49.20 17.45 -10.71
CA LEU A 4 47.91 17.72 -11.31
C LEU A 4 46.88 16.81 -10.61
N ALA A 5 45.74 17.33 -10.15
CA ALA A 5 44.60 16.49 -9.78
C ALA A 5 43.34 17.05 -10.46
N ILE A 6 42.94 16.36 -11.53
CA ILE A 6 41.73 16.60 -12.29
C ILE A 6 40.62 15.70 -11.73
N ALA A 7 39.48 16.32 -11.44
CA ALA A 7 38.08 15.87 -11.47
C ALA A 7 37.69 14.50 -10.86
N HIS A 8 36.60 14.53 -10.08
CA HIS A 8 35.36 13.83 -10.44
C HIS A 8 34.21 14.42 -9.60
N ASP A 9 33.75 15.62 -9.97
CA ASP A 9 32.39 16.04 -9.65
C ASP A 9 31.49 15.42 -10.73
N ALA A 10 31.20 14.12 -10.56
CA ALA A 10 30.23 13.48 -11.42
C ALA A 10 28.86 14.08 -11.07
N PRO A 11 28.12 14.66 -12.02
CA PRO A 11 26.76 15.09 -11.75
C PRO A 11 26.00 13.86 -11.29
N LEU A 12 25.52 13.89 -10.04
CA LEU A 12 24.57 12.92 -9.52
C LEU A 12 23.37 12.97 -10.46
N ILE A 13 23.31 12.03 -11.40
CA ILE A 13 22.14 11.82 -12.24
C ILE A 13 20.99 11.65 -11.24
N PRO A 14 19.96 12.51 -11.25
CA PRO A 14 18.80 12.28 -10.41
C PRO A 14 18.26 10.92 -10.80
N VAL A 15 18.42 9.94 -9.90
CA VAL A 15 17.86 8.61 -10.07
C VAL A 15 16.37 8.85 -10.31
N PRO A 16 15.77 8.33 -11.40
CA PRO A 16 14.34 8.48 -11.60
C PRO A 16 13.66 7.93 -10.35
N GLU A 17 12.97 8.81 -9.60
CA GLU A 17 12.25 8.42 -8.39
C GLU A 17 11.39 7.21 -8.77
N ALA A 18 11.64 6.08 -8.11
CA ALA A 18 10.86 4.89 -8.35
C ALA A 18 9.38 5.26 -8.17
N PRO A 19 8.48 4.76 -9.04
CA PRO A 19 7.08 5.15 -9.00
C PRO A 19 6.52 4.92 -7.59
N VAL A 20 5.84 5.91 -7.02
CA VAL A 20 5.26 5.78 -5.67
C VAL A 20 4.04 4.84 -5.74
N LEU A 21 4.05 3.80 -4.91
CA LEU A 21 2.94 2.85 -4.78
C LEU A 21 1.73 3.55 -4.14
N GLN A 22 0.61 3.61 -4.85
CA GLN A 22 -0.65 4.14 -4.35
C GLN A 22 -1.41 3.02 -3.62
N VAL A 23 -1.60 3.23 -2.31
CA VAL A 23 -2.31 2.30 -1.43
C VAL A 23 -3.61 2.95 -1.00
N LEU A 24 -4.73 2.27 -1.26
CA LEU A 24 -6.05 2.67 -0.80
C LEU A 24 -6.42 1.87 0.46
N LEU A 25 -6.56 2.54 1.60
CA LEU A 25 -7.06 1.94 2.84
C LEU A 25 -8.54 2.26 3.00
N VAL A 26 -9.38 1.22 2.97
CA VAL A 26 -10.83 1.34 3.16
C VAL A 26 -11.22 0.77 4.51
N CYS A 27 -11.49 1.64 5.48
CA CYS A 27 -11.94 1.24 6.81
C CYS A 27 -12.77 2.35 7.47
N PRO A 28 -13.85 2.03 8.21
CA PRO A 28 -14.79 3.05 8.70
C PRO A 28 -14.15 4.11 9.59
N ARG A 29 -13.07 3.71 10.28
CA ARG A 29 -12.30 4.55 11.21
C ARG A 29 -10.85 4.58 10.77
N GLY A 30 -10.19 5.73 10.89
CA GLY A 30 -8.78 5.90 10.54
C GLY A 30 -7.79 5.25 11.52
N GLU A 31 -8.26 4.38 12.41
CA GLU A 31 -7.47 3.74 13.47
C GLU A 31 -6.30 2.91 12.95
N HIS A 32 -6.43 2.34 11.75
CA HIS A 32 -5.38 1.54 11.11
C HIS A 32 -4.44 2.36 10.22
N LEU A 33 -4.73 3.64 9.95
CA LEU A 33 -3.96 4.45 9.00
C LEU A 33 -2.48 4.58 9.41
N GLN A 34 -2.21 4.87 10.68
CA GLN A 34 -0.83 4.99 11.16
C GLN A 34 -0.10 3.65 11.11
N ARG A 35 -0.76 2.54 11.46
CA ARG A 35 -0.18 1.19 11.36
C ARG A 35 0.16 0.84 9.91
N VAL A 36 -0.75 1.10 8.98
CA VAL A 36 -0.52 0.87 7.54
C VAL A 36 0.63 1.73 7.02
N ARG A 37 0.71 3.00 7.41
CA ARG A 37 1.83 3.88 7.04
C ARG A 37 3.17 3.37 7.58
N SER A 38 3.22 2.93 8.84
CA SER A 38 4.42 2.35 9.45
C SER A 38 4.83 1.01 8.82
N LEU A 39 3.89 0.24 8.27
CA LEU A 39 4.21 -0.96 7.50
C LEU A 39 4.72 -0.60 6.10
N ALA A 40 4.04 0.35 5.45
CA ALA A 40 4.37 0.82 4.11
C ALA A 40 5.74 1.49 4.06
N SER A 41 6.17 2.16 5.13
CA SER A 41 7.52 2.74 5.24
C SER A 41 8.65 1.70 5.28
N ARG A 42 8.33 0.42 5.45
CA ARG A 42 9.29 -0.69 5.46
C ARG A 42 9.36 -1.41 4.11
N TRP A 43 8.56 -1.00 3.14
CA TRP A 43 8.59 -1.58 1.80
C TRP A 43 9.78 -1.03 1.01
N PRO A 44 10.31 -1.81 0.05
CA PRO A 44 11.41 -1.37 -0.81
C PRO A 44 11.02 -0.21 -1.73
N GLN A 45 9.71 -0.03 -1.97
CA GLN A 45 9.15 1.05 -2.79
C GLN A 45 8.44 2.06 -1.90
N ALA A 46 8.62 3.35 -2.20
CA ALA A 46 7.87 4.42 -1.54
C ALA A 46 6.37 4.22 -1.75
N ALA A 47 5.57 4.40 -0.70
CA ALA A 47 4.14 4.16 -0.74
C ALA A 47 3.35 5.34 -0.17
N CYS A 48 2.31 5.76 -0.89
CA CYS A 48 1.36 6.78 -0.46
C CYS A 48 0.07 6.09 -0.04
N VAL A 49 -0.31 6.26 1.23
CA VAL A 49 -1.51 5.63 1.81
C VAL A 49 -2.64 6.67 1.87
N HIS A 50 -3.69 6.42 1.09
CA HIS A 50 -4.94 7.17 1.07
C HIS A 50 -6.00 6.43 1.87
N TRP A 51 -6.50 7.04 2.94
CA TRP A 51 -7.59 6.46 3.72
C TRP A 51 -8.94 7.02 3.27
N ILE A 52 -9.90 6.12 3.04
CA ILE A 52 -11.28 6.47 2.74
C ILE A 52 -12.22 5.63 3.63
N PRO A 53 -13.15 6.26 4.37
CA PRO A 53 -14.05 5.55 5.26
C PRO A 53 -15.23 4.89 4.55
N ASP A 54 -15.68 5.47 3.45
CA ASP A 54 -16.87 5.05 2.73
C ASP A 54 -16.53 4.16 1.50
N PRO A 55 -17.17 2.98 1.35
CA PRO A 55 -16.97 2.09 0.22
C PRO A 55 -17.22 2.71 -1.16
N GLU A 56 -18.23 3.57 -1.29
CA GLU A 56 -18.59 4.19 -2.57
C GLU A 56 -17.59 5.30 -2.92
N ASP A 57 -17.13 6.07 -1.93
CA ASP A 57 -16.02 7.00 -2.12
C ASP A 57 -14.73 6.29 -2.51
N ALA A 58 -14.45 5.12 -1.92
CA ALA A 58 -13.28 4.33 -2.26
C ALA A 58 -13.32 3.87 -3.73
N LEU A 59 -14.49 3.46 -4.22
CA LEU A 59 -14.69 3.09 -5.61
C LEU A 59 -14.62 4.29 -6.55
N ARG A 60 -15.16 5.45 -6.15
CA ARG A 60 -15.00 6.71 -6.92
C ARG A 60 -13.53 7.07 -7.04
N GLN A 61 -12.79 7.03 -5.94
CA GLN A 61 -11.36 7.33 -5.93
C GLN A 61 -10.58 6.36 -6.81
N ALA A 62 -10.85 5.05 -6.69
CA ALA A 62 -10.16 4.02 -7.48
C ALA A 62 -10.39 4.15 -9.00
N ARG A 63 -11.50 4.76 -9.42
CA ARG A 63 -11.75 5.10 -10.83
C ARG A 63 -10.96 6.30 -11.33
N VAL A 64 -10.79 7.31 -10.48
CA VAL A 64 -10.07 8.54 -10.82
C VAL A 64 -8.56 8.32 -10.78
N SER A 65 -8.09 7.58 -9.78
CA SER A 65 -6.69 7.24 -9.56
C SER A 65 -6.62 5.78 -9.19
N ALA A 66 -6.18 4.94 -10.13
CA ALA A 66 -6.12 3.50 -9.93
C ALA A 66 -5.02 3.15 -8.90
N PRO A 67 -5.37 2.68 -7.68
CA PRO A 67 -4.37 2.21 -6.74
C PRO A 67 -3.74 0.92 -7.25
N GLN A 68 -2.52 0.63 -6.80
CA GLN A 68 -1.89 -0.68 -7.01
C GLN A 68 -2.29 -1.67 -5.92
N LEU A 69 -2.58 -1.17 -4.72
CA LEU A 69 -2.99 -1.98 -3.57
C LEU A 69 -4.21 -1.35 -2.88
N ALA A 70 -5.24 -2.15 -2.62
CA ALA A 70 -6.35 -1.79 -1.75
C ALA A 70 -6.34 -2.69 -0.51
N ILE A 71 -6.40 -2.08 0.67
CA ILE A 71 -6.48 -2.74 1.96
C ILE A 71 -7.88 -2.46 2.52
N VAL A 72 -8.71 -3.49 2.69
CA VAL A 72 -10.13 -3.37 3.04
C VAL A 72 -10.39 -3.98 4.42
N ASP A 73 -11.11 -3.26 5.28
CA ASP A 73 -11.59 -3.80 6.55
C ASP A 73 -12.64 -4.90 6.28
N ALA A 74 -12.38 -6.12 6.75
CA ALA A 74 -13.26 -7.27 6.55
C ALA A 74 -14.64 -7.08 7.21
N ARG A 75 -14.76 -6.22 8.23
CA ARG A 75 -16.06 -5.86 8.83
C ARG A 75 -16.87 -4.98 7.90
N LEU A 76 -16.19 -4.04 7.23
CA LEU A 76 -16.80 -3.19 6.21
C LEU A 76 -17.19 -4.00 4.98
N GLU A 77 -16.32 -4.90 4.51
CA GLU A 77 -16.61 -5.83 3.40
C GLU A 77 -17.87 -6.66 3.69
N ARG A 78 -18.04 -7.15 4.93
CA ARG A 78 -19.24 -7.91 5.36
C ARG A 78 -20.50 -7.05 5.48
N ALA A 79 -20.35 -5.78 5.85
CA ALA A 79 -21.48 -4.85 5.98
C ALA A 79 -21.98 -4.35 4.62
N CYS A 80 -21.14 -4.38 3.58
CA CYS A 80 -21.53 -4.03 2.22
C CYS A 80 -22.47 -5.10 1.62
N ALA A 81 -23.63 -4.67 1.11
CA ALA A 81 -24.57 -5.56 0.43
C ALA A 81 -23.98 -6.19 -0.85
N SER A 82 -22.97 -5.55 -1.44
CA SER A 82 -22.20 -6.05 -2.57
C SER A 82 -20.72 -6.08 -2.19
N SER A 83 -20.01 -7.16 -2.55
CA SER A 83 -18.59 -7.32 -2.23
C SER A 83 -17.77 -6.15 -2.79
N LEU A 84 -17.21 -5.33 -1.90
CA LEU A 84 -16.42 -4.16 -2.25
C LEU A 84 -15.11 -4.60 -2.92
N SER A 85 -14.48 -5.67 -2.42
CA SER A 85 -13.29 -6.27 -3.04
C SER A 85 -13.53 -6.70 -4.49
N ALA A 86 -14.64 -7.38 -4.78
CA ALA A 86 -15.00 -7.76 -6.15
C ALA A 86 -15.23 -6.53 -7.04
N ARG A 87 -15.89 -5.50 -6.52
CA ARG A 87 -16.11 -4.23 -7.25
C ARG A 87 -14.80 -3.51 -7.55
N LEU A 88 -13.88 -3.45 -6.59
CA LEU A 88 -12.55 -2.87 -6.77
C LEU A 88 -11.74 -3.63 -7.84
N LEU A 89 -11.72 -4.96 -7.78
CA LEU A 89 -11.06 -5.81 -8.79
C LEU A 89 -11.66 -5.63 -10.19
N SER A 90 -12.97 -5.36 -10.29
CA SER A 90 -13.62 -5.10 -11.58
C SER A 90 -13.16 -3.78 -12.24
N LEU A 91 -12.62 -2.84 -11.46
CA LEU A 91 -12.11 -1.56 -11.99
C LEU A 91 -10.72 -1.71 -12.62
N SER A 92 -9.88 -2.58 -12.06
CA SER A 92 -8.54 -2.82 -12.56
C SER A 92 -8.10 -4.25 -12.21
N PRO A 93 -7.81 -5.09 -13.22
CA PRO A 93 -7.30 -6.45 -12.96
C PRO A 93 -5.87 -6.45 -12.39
N ARG A 94 -5.18 -5.30 -12.41
CA ARG A 94 -3.84 -5.12 -11.84
C ARG A 94 -3.88 -4.67 -10.38
N LEU A 95 -5.07 -4.35 -9.84
CA LEU A 95 -5.23 -3.98 -8.45
C LEU A 95 -5.10 -5.23 -7.57
N ILE A 96 -4.22 -5.17 -6.58
CA ILE A 96 -4.16 -6.16 -5.51
C ILE A 96 -5.16 -5.73 -4.43
N VAL A 97 -6.10 -6.58 -4.06
CA VAL A 97 -7.02 -6.32 -2.95
C VAL A 97 -6.71 -7.28 -1.81
N MET A 98 -6.49 -6.72 -0.62
CA MET A 98 -6.23 -7.47 0.61
C MET A 98 -7.24 -7.07 1.66
N SER A 99 -7.82 -8.07 2.34
CA SER A 99 -8.72 -7.82 3.46
C SER A 99 -7.98 -8.03 4.77
N PHE A 100 -8.24 -7.19 5.76
CA PHE A 100 -7.75 -7.36 7.12
C PHE A 100 -8.93 -7.52 8.08
N ASP A 101 -8.82 -8.47 9.00
CA ASP A 101 -9.80 -8.68 10.06
C ASP A 101 -9.06 -8.59 11.39
N GLU A 102 -9.12 -7.42 12.03
CA GLU A 102 -8.56 -7.24 13.36
C GLU A 102 -9.67 -7.47 14.39
N PRO A 103 -9.56 -8.49 15.25
CA PRO A 103 -10.50 -8.64 16.36
C PRO A 103 -10.33 -7.42 17.26
N SER A 104 -11.38 -6.61 17.35
CA SER A 104 -11.44 -5.44 18.20
C SER A 104 -11.28 -5.85 19.66
N GLY A 105 -10.05 -5.95 20.16
CA GLY A 105 -9.78 -6.19 21.58
C GLY A 105 -8.49 -6.94 21.95
N VAL A 106 -7.73 -7.52 21.02
CA VAL A 106 -6.53 -8.28 21.39
C VAL A 106 -5.31 -7.73 20.68
N ARG A 107 -4.33 -7.25 21.46
CA ARG A 107 -2.96 -6.94 20.99
C ARG A 107 -2.34 -8.24 20.48
N SER A 108 -2.66 -8.61 19.25
CA SER A 108 -2.03 -9.74 18.59
C SER A 108 -0.72 -9.23 17.98
N GLU A 109 0.33 -9.16 18.80
CA GLU A 109 1.72 -8.96 18.37
C GLU A 109 2.38 -10.31 18.04
N GLY A 110 1.61 -11.24 17.46
CA GLY A 110 2.11 -12.55 17.05
C GLY A 110 2.57 -12.58 15.59
N PRO A 111 3.58 -13.42 15.23
CA PRO A 111 4.08 -13.57 13.86
C PRO A 111 3.08 -14.14 12.83
N GLY A 112 1.82 -14.37 13.23
CA GLY A 112 0.70 -14.77 12.35
C GLY A 112 -0.32 -13.66 12.09
N SER A 113 -0.01 -12.41 12.43
CA SER A 113 -0.92 -11.29 12.17
C SER A 113 -1.11 -11.09 10.67
N HIS A 114 -2.34 -10.86 10.21
CA HIS A 114 -2.67 -10.55 8.81
C HIS A 114 -1.82 -9.38 8.25
N TRP A 115 -1.31 -8.51 9.13
CA TRP A 115 -0.33 -7.47 8.83
C TRP A 115 1.05 -7.98 8.35
N GLY A 116 1.50 -9.15 8.81
CA GLY A 116 2.77 -9.75 8.38
C GLY A 116 2.73 -10.22 6.92
N LEU A 117 1.58 -10.70 6.45
CA LEU A 117 1.37 -11.11 5.05
C LEU A 117 1.41 -9.92 4.09
N LEU A 118 0.95 -8.73 4.51
CA LEU A 118 1.04 -7.49 3.71
C LEU A 118 2.49 -7.13 3.35
N VAL A 119 3.44 -7.43 4.24
CA VAL A 119 4.88 -7.19 3.98
C VAL A 119 5.42 -8.20 2.97
N PHE A 120 5.08 -9.47 3.08
CA PHE A 120 5.56 -10.50 2.14
C PHE A 120 4.99 -10.33 0.73
N SER A 121 3.69 -10.07 0.59
CA SER A 121 3.05 -9.89 -0.73
C SER A 121 3.54 -8.64 -1.46
N ALA A 122 3.83 -7.55 -0.76
CA ALA A 122 4.38 -6.33 -1.36
C ALA A 122 5.85 -6.49 -1.81
N ILE A 123 6.63 -7.35 -1.13
CA ILE A 123 8.05 -7.57 -1.45
C ILE A 123 8.21 -8.57 -2.60
N SER A 124 7.37 -9.61 -2.68
CA SER A 124 7.51 -10.67 -3.68
C SER A 124 7.20 -10.25 -5.12
N ASP A 125 6.46 -9.17 -5.34
CA ASP A 125 6.19 -8.64 -6.69
C ASP A 125 7.37 -7.80 -7.24
N GLY A 126 8.28 -7.36 -6.37
CA GLY A 126 9.46 -6.56 -6.73
C GLY A 126 10.67 -7.36 -7.26
N THR A 127 10.59 -8.70 -7.32
CA THR A 127 11.72 -9.56 -7.73
C THR A 127 11.45 -10.36 -8.99
N LYS A 128 10.83 -9.75 -10.00
CA LYS A 128 10.80 -10.32 -11.35
C LYS A 128 11.24 -9.27 -12.38
N SER A 129 12.55 -9.06 -12.45
CA SER A 129 13.24 -8.54 -13.64
C SER A 129 14.17 -9.62 -14.17
#